data_AF-A0A1Z4I829-F1
#
_entry.id   AF-A0A1Z4I829-F1
#
_cell.length_a   1.000
_cell.length_b   1.000
_cell.length_c   1.000
_cell.angle_alpha   90.00
_cell.angle_beta   90.00
_cell.angle_gamma   90.00
#
_symmetry.space_group_name_H-M   'P 1'
#
loop_
_entity.id
_entity.type
_entity.pdbx_description
1 polymer ?
#
loop_
_entity_poly.entity_id
_entity_poly.type
_entity_poly.pdbx_seq_one_letter_code
_entity_poly.pdbx_strand_id
1 'polypeptide(L)' 'MSPLIPPAKSGGHPRTTDMCEICNTIYYHLKTGCQWNMLPGDLEPSSTVYSYYRKWQRQGVW' A
#
# COMPACT_ATOMS: atom_id res chain seq x y z
N MET A 1 -20.50 -11.98 1.01
CA MET A 1 -19.66 -10.86 1.48
C MET A 1 -18.94 -10.31 0.26
N SER A 2 -19.24 -9.07 -0.14
CA SER A 2 -18.57 -8.44 -1.28
C SER A 2 -17.16 -7.99 -0.85
N PRO A 3 -16.13 -8.14 -1.69
CA PRO A 3 -14.81 -7.64 -1.38
C PRO A 3 -14.86 -6.12 -1.24
N LEU A 4 -14.42 -5.60 -0.09
CA LEU A 4 -14.33 -4.15 0.18
C LEU A 4 -13.26 -3.48 -0.70
N ILE A 5 -12.31 -4.27 -1.19
CA ILE A 5 -11.28 -3.81 -2.11
C ILE A 5 -11.82 -3.95 -3.53
N PRO A 6 -11.86 -2.86 -4.32
CA PRO A 6 -12.28 -2.95 -5.71
C PRO A 6 -11.32 -3.86 -6.49
N PRO A 7 -11.85 -4.61 -7.47
CA PRO A 7 -11.03 -5.44 -8.34
C PRO A 7 -9.99 -4.58 -9.06
N ALA A 8 -8.85 -5.20 -9.41
CA ALA A 8 -7.82 -4.52 -10.19
C ALA A 8 -8.43 -3.92 -11.46
N LYS A 9 -8.06 -2.68 -11.79
CA LYS A 9 -8.52 -2.04 -13.02
C LYS A 9 -8.05 -2.84 -14.23
N SER A 10 -8.91 -2.95 -15.24
CA SER A 10 -8.57 -3.54 -16.53
C SER A 10 -7.55 -2.67 -17.26
N GLY A 11 -6.43 -3.27 -17.68
CA GLY A 11 -5.33 -2.62 -18.40
C GLY A 11 -4.18 -2.15 -17.50
N GLY A 12 -2.94 -2.33 -17.97
CA GLY A 12 -1.69 -2.04 -17.24
C GLY A 12 -1.03 -3.28 -16.64
N HIS A 13 0.03 -3.09 -15.84
CA HIS A 13 0.68 -4.19 -15.11
C HIS A 13 -0.30 -4.76 -14.07
N PRO A 14 -0.55 -6.08 -14.04
CA PRO A 14 -1.46 -6.69 -13.09
C PRO A 14 -1.04 -6.34 -11.66
N ARG A 15 -2.01 -6.05 -10.80
CA ARG A 15 -1.74 -5.82 -9.38
C ARG A 15 -1.36 -7.16 -8.74
N THR A 16 -0.07 -7.40 -8.57
CA THR A 16 0.48 -8.58 -7.89
C THR A 16 0.40 -8.47 -6.37
N THR A 17 0.36 -7.26 -5.83
CA THR A 17 0.28 -6.98 -4.40
C THR A 17 -1.16 -6.93 -3.88
N ASP A 18 -1.40 -7.47 -2.69
CA ASP A 18 -2.66 -7.32 -1.96
C ASP A 18 -2.81 -5.90 -1.38
N MET A 19 -3.97 -5.25 -1.59
CA MET A 19 -4.18 -3.89 -1.06
C MET A 19 -4.34 -3.86 0.45
N CYS A 20 -4.85 -4.94 1.07
CA CYS A 20 -4.86 -5.06 2.52
C CYS A 20 -3.45 -5.01 3.06
N GLU A 21 -2.50 -5.71 2.43
CA GLU A 21 -1.10 -5.73 2.85
C GLU A 21 -0.41 -4.37 2.67
N ILE A 22 -0.73 -3.64 1.60
CA ILE A 22 -0.29 -2.24 1.45
C ILE A 22 -0.81 -1.40 2.61
N CYS A 23 -2.11 -1.47 2.91
CA CYS A 23 -2.71 -0.72 4.01
C CYS A 23 -2.10 -1.10 5.37
N ASN A 24 -1.88 -2.39 5.62
CA ASN A 24 -1.21 -2.89 6.83
C ASN A 24 0.20 -2.31 6.94
N THR A 25 0.96 -2.31 5.84
CA THR A 25 2.32 -1.78 5.81
C THR A 25 2.35 -0.28 6.07
N ILE A 26 1.44 0.51 5.48
CA ILE A 26 1.36 1.94 5.78
C ILE A 26 0.92 2.17 7.22
N TYR A 27 -0.04 1.41 7.74
CA TYR A 27 -0.47 1.53 9.13
C TYR A 27 0.67 1.21 10.10
N TYR A 28 1.48 0.19 9.81
CA TYR A 28 2.69 -0.12 10.56
C TYR A 28 3.66 1.07 10.54
N HIS A 29 3.94 1.63 9.35
CA HIS A 29 4.81 2.79 9.20
C HIS A 29 4.32 3.99 10.02
N LEU A 30 3.02 4.33 9.93
CA LEU A 30 2.42 5.45 10.66
C LEU A 30 2.42 5.23 12.18
N LYS A 31 2.18 3.99 12.63
CA LYS A 31 2.15 3.64 14.06
C LYS A 31 3.55 3.67 14.69
N THR A 32 4.56 3.22 13.96
CA THR A 32 5.94 3.11 14.47
C THR A 32 6.78 4.35 14.20
N GLY A 33 6.43 5.14 13.17
CA GLY A 33 7.22 6.27 12.70
C GLY A 33 8.57 5.86 12.11
N CYS A 34 8.76 4.59 11.77
CA CYS A 34 10.03 4.10 11.21
C CYS A 34 10.29 4.69 9.83
N GLN A 35 11.55 4.79 9.40
CA GLN A 35 11.85 5.24 8.03
C GLN A 35 11.37 4.19 7.01
N TRP A 36 10.99 4.62 5.80
CA TRP A 36 10.54 3.71 4.73
C TRP A 36 11.56 2.61 4.38
N ASN A 37 12.86 2.91 4.47
CA ASN A 37 13.94 1.94 4.22
C ASN A 37 14.16 0.96 5.38
N MET A 38 13.54 1.20 6.53
CA MET A 38 13.63 0.39 7.74
C MET A 38 12.40 -0.51 7.92
N LEU A 39 11.56 -0.65 6.89
CA LEU A 39 10.41 -1.54 6.97
C LEU A 39 10.88 -3.00 7.08
N PRO A 40 10.24 -3.80 7.95
CA PRO A 40 10.48 -5.25 8.02
C PRO A 40 10.31 -5.90 6.66
N GLY A 41 11.18 -6.87 6.34
CA GLY A 41 11.14 -7.60 5.06
C GLY A 41 9.93 -8.52 4.88
N ASP A 42 9.19 -8.83 5.96
CA ASP A 42 7.92 -9.55 5.92
C ASP A 42 6.75 -8.70 5.39
N LEU A 43 6.92 -7.38 5.32
CA LEU A 43 5.92 -6.46 4.78
C LEU A 43 6.13 -6.22 3.29
N GLU A 44 5.15 -5.58 2.66
CA GLU A 44 5.23 -5.22 1.25
C GLU A 44 6.43 -4.30 0.97
N PRO A 45 7.06 -4.40 -0.22
CA PRO A 45 8.21 -3.59 -0.56
C PRO A 45 7.94 -2.10 -0.38
N SER A 46 8.83 -1.41 0.35
CA SER A 46 8.68 0.00 0.72
C SER A 46 8.46 0.92 -0.48
N SER A 47 9.09 0.63 -1.61
CA SER A 47 8.94 1.36 -2.87
C SER A 47 7.52 1.25 -3.46
N THR A 48 6.95 0.05 -3.44
CA THR A 48 5.57 -0.21 -3.86
C THR A 48 4.61 0.53 -2.95
N VAL A 49 4.73 0.34 -1.64
CA VAL A 49 3.85 0.93 -0.64
C VAL A 49 3.91 2.47 -0.69
N TYR A 50 5.10 3.05 -0.77
CA TYR A 50 5.28 4.49 -0.89
C TYR A 50 4.63 5.06 -2.16
N SER A 51 4.69 4.33 -3.28
CA SER A 51 4.04 4.75 -4.52
C SER A 51 2.51 4.83 -4.38
N TYR A 52 1.91 3.86 -3.68
CA TYR A 52 0.47 3.89 -3.35
C TYR A 52 0.14 5.01 -2.37
N TYR A 53 0.90 5.15 -1.29
CA TYR A 53 0.73 6.21 -0.29
C TYR A 53 0.76 7.60 -0.93
N ARG A 54 1.78 7.88 -1.76
CA ARG A 54 1.90 9.15 -2.50
C ARG A 54 0.76 9.38 -3.47
N LYS A 55 0.23 8.33 -4.10
CA LYS A 55 -0.92 8.44 -5.00
C LYS A 55 -2.17 8.82 -4.23
N TRP A 56 -2.41 8.21 -3.07
CA TRP A 56 -3.57 8.51 -2.22
C TRP A 56 -3.48 9.89 -1.57
N GLN A 57 -2.29 10.31 -1.12
CA GLN A 57 -2.08 11.70 -0.65
C GLN A 57 -2.43 12.73 -1.72
N ARG A 58 -1.97 12.53 -2.97
CA ARG A 58 -2.31 13.44 -4.07
C ARG A 58 -3.79 13.47 -4.41
N GLN A 59 -4.50 12.38 -4.12
CA GLN A 59 -5.95 12.28 -4.34
C GLN A 59 -6.75 12.83 -3.15
N GLY A 60 -6.09 13.23 -2.05
CA GLY A 60 -6.75 13.69 -0.83
C GLY A 60 -7.53 12.58 -0.11
N VAL A 61 -7.23 11.32 -0.42
CA VAL A 61 -7.83 10.17 0.27
C VAL A 61 -7.24 10.08 1.68
N TRP A 62 -5.95 10.40 1.82
CA TRP A 62 -5.13 10.34 3.05
C TRP A 62 -4.32 11.63 3.22
#